data_AF-K1ZEW0-F1
#
_entry.id   AF-K1ZEW0-F1
#
_cell.length_a   1.000
_cell.length_b   1.000
_cell.length_c   1.000
_cell.angle_alpha   90.00
_cell.angle_beta   90.00
_cell.angle_gamma   90.00
#
_symmetry.space_group_name_H-M   'P 1'
#
loop_
_entity.id
_entity.type
_entity.pdbx_description
1 polymer ?
#
loop_
_entity_poly.entity_id
_entity_poly.type
_entity_poly.pdbx_seq_one_letter_code
_entity_poly.pdbx_strand_id
1 'polypeptide(L)'
;MFKFIKNFLASLLVLIILILTPLLSMLLATFETYLNVNFYLKEAVVNEAYTATIELASQRIVTLFEQEFTDLPFTKDEIKTQIKNIMPQDIFTDLSGSIINQISTSPLPETINIDISEIKENLPKALRETVETYVNKLSTCTADQLANMTDGSIPTCIPEGTSKEEIVNAFSMDESAFEQLPNEFTANLNAIPQEGKYIIGFVIQKNNLIKGVIIGIYFVMLALLTLTVFKPLKAIFMWLANAMFWGGLPLAFINLTIDQTITVVLPKITESQGVDITAVQDTMDFIIVFMKFMTDKMVVHGTILSGVGLALFITGLLLKKKNV
;
A
#
# COMPACT_ATOMS: atom_id res chain seq x y z
N MET A 1 8.29 15.69 -52.09
CA MET A 1 8.77 14.49 -51.38
C MET A 1 9.38 14.81 -50.00
N PHE A 2 10.40 15.67 -49.90
CA PHE A 2 11.07 16.02 -48.62
C PHE A 2 10.14 16.55 -47.50
N LYS A 3 9.21 17.46 -47.83
CA LYS A 3 8.20 18.00 -46.89
C LYS A 3 7.24 16.93 -46.35
N PHE A 4 6.90 15.95 -47.19
CA PHE A 4 6.03 14.84 -46.82
C PHE A 4 6.74 13.89 -45.84
N ILE A 5 7.97 13.47 -46.18
CA ILE A 5 8.80 12.60 -45.32
C ILE A 5 9.01 13.25 -43.94
N LYS A 6 9.32 14.56 -43.90
CA LYS A 6 9.54 15.28 -42.64
C LYS A 6 8.28 15.37 -41.76
N ASN A 7 7.13 15.70 -42.34
CA ASN A 7 5.87 15.73 -41.59
C ASN A 7 5.47 14.32 -41.12
N PHE A 8 5.72 13.30 -41.95
CA PHE A 8 5.49 11.90 -41.58
C PHE A 8 6.35 11.48 -40.39
N LEU A 9 7.66 11.80 -40.41
CA LEU A 9 8.58 11.54 -39.29
C LEU A 9 8.19 12.27 -38.01
N ALA A 10 7.79 13.55 -38.11
CA ALA A 10 7.31 14.32 -36.96
C ALA A 10 6.04 13.70 -36.35
N SER A 11 5.07 13.31 -37.18
CA SER A 11 3.85 12.63 -36.71
C SER A 11 4.16 11.26 -36.09
N LEU A 12 5.10 10.51 -36.67
CA LEU A 12 5.55 9.23 -36.12
C LEU A 12 6.22 9.42 -34.75
N LEU A 13 7.09 10.42 -34.60
CA LEU A 13 7.70 10.75 -33.32
C LEU A 13 6.67 11.15 -32.26
N VAL A 14 5.63 11.89 -32.65
CA VAL A 14 4.53 12.21 -31.73
C VAL A 14 3.79 10.97 -31.30
N LEU A 15 3.46 10.06 -32.23
CA LEU A 15 2.83 8.78 -31.88
C LEU A 15 3.70 7.97 -30.90
N ILE A 16 5.00 7.91 -31.15
CA ILE A 16 5.96 7.24 -30.26
C ILE A 16 5.97 7.91 -28.88
N ILE A 17 5.98 9.25 -28.80
CA ILE A 17 5.91 9.99 -27.52
C ILE A 17 4.58 9.70 -26.81
N LEU A 18 3.46 9.66 -27.53
CA LEU A 18 2.14 9.39 -26.93
C LEU A 18 2.05 7.98 -26.31
N ILE A 19 2.75 7.00 -26.89
CA ILE A 19 2.77 5.62 -26.34
C ILE A 19 3.80 5.50 -25.22
N LEU A 20 5.00 6.06 -25.39
CA LEU A 20 6.06 5.94 -24.41
C LEU A 20 5.85 6.81 -23.17
N THR A 21 5.12 7.93 -23.27
CA THR A 21 4.86 8.80 -22.13
C THR A 21 4.07 8.09 -21.01
N PRO A 22 2.96 7.38 -21.29
CA PRO A 22 2.31 6.58 -20.26
C PRO A 22 3.24 5.53 -19.62
N LEU A 23 4.03 4.83 -20.44
CA LEU A 23 4.93 3.77 -19.97
C LEU A 23 6.07 4.31 -19.10
N LEU A 24 6.74 5.37 -19.54
CA LEU A 24 7.83 6.00 -18.78
C LEU A 24 7.30 6.67 -17.52
N SER A 25 6.08 7.24 -17.53
CA SER A 25 5.44 7.80 -16.34
C SER A 25 5.05 6.72 -15.33
N MET A 26 4.57 5.57 -15.80
CA MET A 26 4.29 4.40 -14.96
C MET A 26 5.57 3.88 -14.31
N LEU A 27 6.62 3.66 -15.11
CA LEU A 27 7.94 3.26 -14.60
C LEU A 27 8.45 4.28 -13.56
N LEU A 28 8.39 5.58 -13.88
CA LEU A 28 8.81 6.62 -12.96
C LEU A 28 8.00 6.58 -11.66
N ALA A 29 6.68 6.41 -11.73
CA ALA A 29 5.82 6.28 -10.56
C ALA A 29 6.22 5.06 -9.72
N THR A 30 6.46 3.90 -10.33
CA THR A 30 6.98 2.70 -9.67
C THR A 30 8.33 2.94 -8.95
N PHE A 31 9.24 3.71 -9.57
CA PHE A 31 10.52 4.11 -8.97
C PHE A 31 10.41 5.22 -7.92
N GLU A 32 9.30 5.96 -7.88
CA GLU A 32 9.01 6.92 -6.81
C GLU A 32 8.30 6.29 -5.61
N THR A 33 7.59 5.18 -5.84
CA THR A 33 6.82 4.43 -4.84
C THR A 33 7.51 3.12 -4.47
N TYR A 34 7.12 1.99 -5.08
CA TYR A 34 7.47 0.65 -4.62
C TYR A 34 8.96 0.33 -4.64
N LEU A 35 9.68 0.86 -5.63
CA LEU A 35 11.12 0.62 -5.76
C LEU A 35 11.96 1.67 -5.01
N ASN A 36 11.31 2.53 -4.24
CA ASN A 36 11.95 3.55 -3.43
C ASN A 36 11.78 3.22 -1.95
N VAL A 37 12.86 2.81 -1.29
CA VAL A 37 12.89 2.61 0.17
C VAL A 37 12.28 3.79 0.93
N ASN A 38 12.66 5.02 0.56
CA ASN A 38 12.22 6.23 1.25
C ASN A 38 10.72 6.49 1.09
N PHE A 39 10.03 5.82 0.17
CA PHE A 39 8.58 5.89 0.07
C PHE A 39 7.91 5.26 1.29
N TYR A 40 8.41 4.11 1.75
CA TYR A 40 7.86 3.38 2.90
C TYR A 40 8.09 4.08 4.25
N LEU A 41 9.04 5.00 4.30
CA LEU A 41 9.33 5.83 5.48
C LEU A 41 8.51 7.13 5.52
N LYS A 42 7.65 7.39 4.52
CA LYS A 42 6.80 8.58 4.52
C LYS A 42 5.66 8.39 5.50
N GLU A 43 5.42 9.40 6.33
CA GLU A 43 4.33 9.42 7.33
C GLU A 43 2.99 9.01 6.73
N ALA A 44 2.59 9.57 5.58
CA ALA A 44 1.33 9.20 4.93
C ALA A 44 1.23 7.69 4.59
N VAL A 45 2.33 7.08 4.18
CA VAL A 45 2.39 5.65 3.83
C VAL A 45 2.37 4.80 5.09
N VAL A 46 3.14 5.16 6.10
CA VAL A 46 3.16 4.47 7.40
C VAL A 46 1.79 4.52 8.06
N ASN A 47 1.10 5.67 8.03
CA ASN A 47 -0.22 5.84 8.62
C ASN A 47 -1.29 5.00 7.91
N GLU A 48 -1.28 4.97 6.58
CA GLU A 48 -2.22 4.16 5.80
C GLU A 48 -1.94 2.67 5.97
N ALA A 49 -0.66 2.26 6.00
CA ALA A 49 -0.25 0.89 6.27
C ALA A 49 -0.62 0.45 7.70
N TYR A 50 -0.45 1.32 8.70
CA TYR A 50 -0.86 1.05 10.08
C TYR A 50 -2.38 0.84 10.16
N THR A 51 -3.16 1.76 9.58
CA THR A 51 -4.62 1.67 9.57
C THR A 51 -5.10 0.37 8.91
N ALA A 52 -4.54 0.02 7.75
CA ALA A 52 -4.86 -1.23 7.06
C ALA A 52 -4.46 -2.47 7.87
N THR A 53 -3.29 -2.45 8.52
CA THR A 53 -2.81 -3.56 9.36
C THR A 53 -3.74 -3.80 10.54
N ILE A 54 -4.13 -2.73 11.25
CA ILE A 54 -5.07 -2.81 12.38
C ILE A 54 -6.44 -3.33 11.93
N GLU A 55 -6.93 -2.86 10.77
CA GLU A 55 -8.20 -3.31 10.21
C GLU A 55 -8.18 -4.80 9.86
N LEU A 56 -7.16 -5.25 9.14
CA LEU A 56 -6.97 -6.65 8.75
C LEU A 56 -6.79 -7.57 9.96
N ALA A 57 -5.97 -7.17 10.92
CA ALA A 57 -5.78 -7.93 12.16
C ALA A 57 -7.10 -8.04 12.93
N SER A 58 -7.87 -6.95 13.04
CA SER A 58 -9.17 -6.98 13.72
C SER A 58 -10.17 -7.90 13.02
N GLN A 59 -10.26 -7.84 11.69
CA GLN A 59 -11.13 -8.69 10.90
C GLN A 59 -10.75 -10.16 11.06
N ARG A 60 -9.44 -10.48 11.01
CA ARG A 60 -8.96 -11.85 11.13
C ARG A 60 -9.27 -12.45 12.49
N ILE A 61 -9.09 -11.67 13.56
CA ILE A 61 -9.43 -12.11 14.92
C ILE A 61 -10.94 -12.35 15.04
N VAL A 62 -11.78 -11.45 14.52
CA VAL A 62 -13.25 -11.66 14.49
C VAL A 62 -13.61 -12.96 13.78
N THR A 63 -13.06 -13.20 12.58
CA THR A 63 -13.33 -14.43 11.83
C THR A 63 -12.90 -15.69 12.58
N LEU A 64 -11.78 -15.65 13.31
CA LEU A 64 -11.35 -16.77 14.15
C LEU A 64 -12.34 -17.02 15.30
N PHE A 65 -12.83 -15.97 15.95
CA PHE A 65 -13.84 -16.11 17.00
C PHE A 65 -15.18 -16.61 16.45
N GLU A 66 -15.63 -16.15 15.29
CA GLU A 66 -16.88 -16.63 14.66
C GLU A 66 -16.83 -18.11 14.25
N GLN A 67 -15.62 -18.65 14.02
CA GLN A 67 -15.42 -20.07 13.74
C GLN A 67 -15.54 -20.95 15.00
N GLU A 68 -15.15 -20.42 16.16
CA GLU A 68 -15.17 -21.16 17.43
C GLU A 68 -16.44 -20.90 18.25
N PHE A 69 -17.08 -19.74 18.09
CA PHE A 69 -18.18 -19.29 18.93
C PHE A 69 -19.37 -18.79 18.11
N THR A 70 -20.57 -19.22 18.51
CA THR A 70 -21.83 -18.81 17.88
C THR A 70 -22.20 -17.37 18.18
N ASP A 71 -21.81 -16.86 19.35
CA ASP A 71 -22.05 -15.48 19.80
C ASP A 71 -20.71 -14.84 20.16
N LEU A 72 -20.38 -13.73 19.49
CA LEU A 72 -19.13 -13.01 19.72
C LEU A 72 -19.19 -12.22 21.04
N PRO A 73 -18.24 -12.43 21.97
CA PRO A 73 -18.17 -11.65 23.21
C PRO A 73 -17.71 -10.20 22.99
N PHE A 74 -17.08 -9.92 21.85
CA PHE A 74 -16.48 -8.63 21.54
C PHE A 74 -16.93 -8.11 20.18
N THR A 75 -17.14 -6.81 20.10
CA THR A 75 -17.32 -6.13 18.81
C THR A 75 -16.00 -5.96 18.08
N LYS A 76 -16.06 -5.80 16.75
CA LYS A 76 -14.86 -5.52 15.94
C LYS A 76 -14.11 -4.27 16.42
N ASP A 77 -14.82 -3.22 16.85
CA ASP A 77 -14.21 -1.98 17.35
C ASP A 77 -13.49 -2.16 18.70
N GLU A 78 -13.99 -3.06 19.55
CA GLU A 78 -13.31 -3.42 20.80
C GLU A 78 -12.02 -4.18 20.51
N ILE A 79 -12.07 -5.19 19.63
CA ILE A 79 -10.87 -5.92 19.17
C ILE A 79 -9.87 -4.94 18.56
N LYS A 80 -10.34 -4.03 17.70
CA LYS A 80 -9.51 -2.99 17.07
C LYS A 80 -8.81 -2.10 18.08
N THR A 81 -9.51 -1.70 19.14
CA THR A 81 -8.93 -0.90 20.23
C THR A 81 -7.83 -1.67 20.96
N GLN A 82 -8.04 -2.96 21.22
CA GLN A 82 -7.06 -3.80 21.90
C GLN A 82 -5.82 -4.03 21.06
N ILE A 83 -5.96 -4.26 19.76
CA ILE A 83 -4.80 -4.37 18.85
C ILE A 83 -4.00 -3.07 18.83
N LYS A 84 -4.66 -1.90 18.88
CA LYS A 84 -3.96 -0.60 18.98
C LYS A 84 -3.21 -0.42 20.29
N ASN A 85 -3.69 -1.00 21.40
CA ASN A 85 -2.98 -0.99 22.67
C ASN A 85 -1.76 -1.93 22.64
N ILE A 86 -1.89 -3.08 21.97
CA ILE A 86 -0.79 -4.04 21.79
C ILE A 86 0.31 -3.46 20.90
N MET A 87 -0.09 -2.87 19.77
CA MET A 87 0.78 -2.29 18.77
C MET A 87 0.30 -0.86 18.45
N PRO A 88 0.68 0.12 19.28
CA PRO A 88 0.46 1.51 18.99
C PRO A 88 1.29 1.95 17.78
N GLN A 89 0.94 3.11 17.24
CA GLN A 89 1.44 3.56 15.94
C GLN A 89 2.94 3.86 15.92
N ASP A 90 3.49 4.33 17.03
CA ASP A 90 4.93 4.54 17.22
C ASP A 90 5.70 3.21 17.16
N ILE A 91 5.25 2.18 17.89
CA ILE A 91 5.86 0.84 17.82
C ILE A 91 5.82 0.30 16.39
N PHE A 92 4.69 0.46 15.70
CA PHE A 92 4.58 0.07 14.28
C PHE A 92 5.54 0.86 13.37
N THR A 93 5.71 2.15 13.63
CA THR A 93 6.62 3.03 12.88
C THR A 93 8.07 2.60 13.08
N ASP A 94 8.45 2.27 14.31
CA ASP A 94 9.81 1.82 14.64
C ASP A 94 10.11 0.43 14.06
N LEU A 95 9.15 -0.50 14.16
CA LEU A 95 9.21 -1.82 13.53
C LEU A 95 9.39 -1.72 12.01
N SER A 96 8.50 -0.97 11.36
CA SER A 96 8.56 -0.79 9.91
C SER A 96 9.85 -0.08 9.48
N GLY A 97 10.28 0.95 10.21
CA GLY A 97 11.54 1.64 10.01
C GLY A 97 12.74 0.70 10.11
N SER A 98 12.79 -0.15 11.14
CA SER A 98 13.85 -1.16 11.32
C SER A 98 13.90 -2.15 10.16
N ILE A 99 12.76 -2.71 9.75
CA ILE A 99 12.67 -3.66 8.63
C ILE A 99 13.15 -2.99 7.33
N ILE A 100 12.66 -1.78 7.05
CA ILE A 100 13.02 -1.03 5.84
C ILE A 100 14.51 -0.69 5.84
N ASN A 101 15.08 -0.28 6.97
CA ASN A 101 16.52 -0.02 7.09
C ASN A 101 17.35 -1.27 6.82
N GLN A 102 16.95 -2.44 7.33
CA GLN A 102 17.64 -3.70 7.08
C GLN A 102 17.59 -4.10 5.60
N ILE A 103 16.42 -4.02 4.95
CA ILE A 103 16.25 -4.31 3.52
C ILE A 103 17.05 -3.33 2.64
N SER A 104 17.32 -2.13 3.15
CA SER A 104 18.07 -1.09 2.42
C SER A 104 19.58 -1.28 2.48
N THR A 105 20.07 -2.16 3.35
CA THR A 105 21.50 -2.46 3.41
C THR A 105 21.95 -3.15 2.12
N SER A 106 23.22 -2.93 1.76
CA SER A 106 23.79 -3.54 0.58
C SER A 106 25.17 -4.15 0.88
N PRO A 107 25.35 -5.46 0.64
CA PRO A 107 24.38 -6.40 0.05
C PRO A 107 23.13 -6.62 0.94
N LEU A 108 22.01 -7.03 0.32
CA LEU A 108 20.78 -7.39 1.04
C LEU A 108 21.14 -8.46 2.09
N PRO A 109 20.70 -8.33 3.35
CA PRO A 109 21.11 -9.25 4.40
C PRO A 109 20.51 -10.64 4.15
N GLU A 110 21.10 -11.66 4.77
CA GLU A 110 20.57 -13.03 4.70
C GLU A 110 19.31 -13.19 5.56
N THR A 111 19.18 -12.37 6.60
CA THR A 111 18.09 -12.40 7.56
C THR A 111 17.62 -10.99 7.90
N ILE A 112 16.33 -10.84 8.16
CA ILE A 112 15.76 -9.64 8.78
C ILE A 112 15.33 -10.03 10.18
N ASN A 113 15.78 -9.29 11.18
CA ASN A 113 15.34 -9.47 12.56
C ASN A 113 14.27 -8.43 12.88
N ILE A 114 13.13 -8.91 13.35
CA ILE A 114 11.97 -8.11 13.72
C ILE A 114 11.85 -8.19 15.25
N ASP A 115 12.22 -7.12 15.93
CA ASP A 115 12.12 -7.02 17.40
C ASP A 115 10.67 -6.79 17.81
N ILE A 116 10.06 -7.80 18.42
CA ILE A 116 8.67 -7.76 18.88
C ILE A 116 8.58 -7.64 20.41
N SER A 117 9.67 -7.27 21.08
CA SER A 117 9.73 -7.20 22.55
C SER A 117 8.65 -6.30 23.14
N GLU A 118 8.38 -5.14 22.53
CA GLU A 118 7.36 -4.22 23.02
C GLU A 118 5.93 -4.75 22.80
N ILE A 119 5.68 -5.42 21.65
CA ILE A 119 4.40 -6.12 21.40
C ILE A 119 4.19 -7.21 22.46
N LYS A 120 5.24 -7.98 22.75
CA LYS A 120 5.22 -9.04 23.77
C LYS A 120 4.92 -8.47 25.16
N GLU A 121 5.47 -7.31 25.51
CA GLU A 121 5.23 -6.65 26.80
C GLU A 121 3.78 -6.12 26.92
N ASN A 122 3.20 -5.63 25.83
CA ASN A 122 1.85 -5.06 25.83
C ASN A 122 0.74 -6.12 25.74
N LEU A 123 1.05 -7.29 25.21
CA LEU A 123 0.10 -8.40 25.03
C LEU A 123 -0.63 -8.82 26.33
N PRO A 124 0.04 -9.09 27.47
CA PRO A 124 -0.64 -9.50 28.69
C PRO A 124 -1.53 -8.38 29.26
N LYS A 125 -1.08 -7.11 29.17
CA LYS A 125 -1.84 -5.94 29.63
C LYS A 125 -3.15 -5.80 28.84
N ALA A 126 -3.07 -5.88 27.51
CA ALA A 126 -4.23 -5.79 26.63
C ALA A 126 -5.19 -6.98 26.80
N LEU A 127 -4.67 -8.21 26.97
CA LEU A 127 -5.51 -9.37 27.24
C LEU A 127 -6.28 -9.21 28.55
N ARG A 128 -5.60 -8.78 29.61
CA ARG A 128 -6.23 -8.53 30.91
C ARG A 128 -7.31 -7.46 30.81
N GLU A 129 -7.03 -6.31 30.18
CA GLU A 129 -8.02 -5.24 29.95
C GLU A 129 -9.25 -5.74 29.16
N THR A 130 -9.02 -6.62 28.18
CA THR A 130 -10.08 -7.25 27.38
C THR A 130 -10.98 -8.14 28.25
N VAL A 131 -10.38 -8.99 29.08
CA VAL A 131 -11.10 -9.86 30.02
C VAL A 131 -11.85 -9.02 31.05
N GLU A 132 -11.23 -7.99 31.63
CA GLU A 132 -11.87 -7.06 32.57
C GLU A 132 -13.09 -6.39 31.93
N THR A 133 -12.95 -5.91 30.70
CA THR A 133 -14.07 -5.30 29.94
C THR A 133 -15.20 -6.30 29.74
N TYR A 134 -14.89 -7.56 29.42
CA TYR A 134 -15.88 -8.62 29.26
C TYR A 134 -16.61 -8.94 30.55
N VAL A 135 -15.88 -9.24 31.62
CA VAL A 135 -16.42 -9.59 32.95
C VAL A 135 -17.25 -8.44 33.53
N ASN A 136 -16.91 -7.19 33.20
CA ASN A 136 -17.68 -6.03 33.61
C ASN A 136 -19.06 -5.95 32.95
N LYS A 137 -19.23 -6.49 31.75
CA LYS A 137 -20.54 -6.58 31.07
C LYS A 137 -21.44 -7.69 31.61
N LEU A 138 -20.87 -8.68 32.29
CA LEU A 138 -21.64 -9.82 32.80
C LEU A 138 -22.45 -9.45 34.04
N SER A 139 -23.72 -9.88 34.06
CA SER A 139 -24.59 -9.85 35.24
C SER A 139 -24.44 -11.11 36.08
N THR A 140 -24.93 -11.08 37.32
CA THR A 140 -25.03 -12.29 38.15
C THR A 140 -25.97 -13.31 37.50
N CYS A 141 -25.61 -14.60 37.54
CA CYS A 141 -26.43 -15.67 36.98
C CYS A 141 -27.74 -15.85 37.76
N THR A 142 -28.84 -16.12 37.03
CA THR A 142 -30.04 -16.70 37.66
C THR A 142 -29.86 -18.21 37.86
N ALA A 143 -30.68 -18.81 38.74
CA ALA A 143 -30.64 -20.26 38.99
C ALA A 143 -30.84 -21.10 37.71
N ASP A 144 -31.70 -20.62 36.80
CA ASP A 144 -31.97 -21.30 35.52
C ASP A 144 -30.79 -21.17 34.53
N GLN A 145 -30.06 -20.05 34.55
CA GLN A 145 -28.86 -19.87 33.72
C GLN A 145 -27.72 -20.76 34.20
N LEU A 146 -27.52 -20.84 35.52
CA LEU A 146 -26.48 -21.68 36.13
C LEU A 146 -26.72 -23.17 35.85
N ALA A 147 -27.98 -23.61 35.85
CA ALA A 147 -28.36 -25.00 35.54
C ALA A 147 -28.14 -25.40 34.07
N ASN A 148 -28.02 -24.42 33.16
CA ASN A 148 -27.86 -24.63 31.72
C ASN A 148 -26.45 -24.29 31.20
N MET A 149 -25.52 -23.87 32.07
CA MET A 149 -24.12 -23.66 31.68
C MET A 149 -23.50 -25.01 31.32
N THR A 150 -22.99 -25.11 30.09
CA THR A 150 -22.29 -26.29 29.60
C THR A 150 -20.79 -26.06 29.68
N ASP A 151 -20.06 -27.11 30.06
CA ASP A 151 -18.59 -27.10 30.06
C ASP A 151 -18.07 -26.69 28.67
N GLY A 152 -17.23 -25.65 28.63
CA GLY A 152 -16.64 -25.12 27.40
C GLY A 152 -17.40 -23.99 26.70
N SER A 153 -18.57 -23.58 27.20
CA SER A 153 -19.27 -22.38 26.69
C SER A 153 -18.72 -21.09 27.31
N ILE A 154 -18.69 -20.00 26.53
CA ILE A 154 -18.28 -18.69 27.05
C ILE A 154 -19.28 -18.26 28.15
N PRO A 155 -18.83 -17.87 29.35
CA PRO A 155 -19.72 -17.52 30.46
C PRO A 155 -20.59 -16.30 30.15
N THR A 156 -21.91 -16.47 30.05
CA THR A 156 -22.85 -15.35 29.81
C THR A 156 -23.27 -14.61 31.08
N CYS A 157 -22.86 -15.11 32.26
CA CYS A 157 -23.16 -14.52 33.56
C CYS A 157 -22.12 -14.98 34.61
N ILE A 158 -22.13 -14.33 35.78
CA ILE A 158 -21.23 -14.61 36.90
C ILE A 158 -21.98 -15.37 38.02
N PRO A 159 -21.51 -16.55 38.46
CA PRO A 159 -22.13 -17.27 39.58
C PRO A 159 -22.15 -16.43 40.85
N GLU A 160 -23.23 -16.55 41.62
CA GLU A 160 -23.38 -15.83 42.88
C GLU A 160 -22.26 -16.20 43.88
N GLY A 161 -21.61 -15.20 44.47
CA GLY A 161 -20.48 -15.39 45.39
C GLY A 161 -19.10 -15.46 44.74
N THR A 162 -18.99 -15.47 43.41
CA THR A 162 -17.69 -15.37 42.71
C THR A 162 -17.34 -13.90 42.48
N SER A 163 -16.13 -13.48 42.83
CA SER A 163 -15.70 -12.10 42.55
C SER A 163 -15.31 -11.92 41.08
N LYS A 164 -15.57 -10.73 40.53
CA LYS A 164 -15.14 -10.38 39.16
C LYS A 164 -13.62 -10.52 38.99
N GLU A 165 -12.88 -10.18 40.03
CA GLU A 165 -11.41 -10.25 40.05
C GLU A 165 -10.89 -11.70 39.97
N GLU A 166 -11.54 -12.64 40.65
CA GLU A 166 -11.20 -14.08 40.52
C GLU A 166 -11.40 -14.58 39.10
N ILE A 167 -12.46 -14.13 38.43
CA ILE A 167 -12.74 -14.48 37.03
C ILE A 167 -11.68 -13.86 36.12
N VAL A 168 -11.37 -12.57 36.30
CA VAL A 168 -10.31 -11.90 35.53
C VAL A 168 -9.00 -12.65 35.68
N ASN A 169 -8.59 -12.99 36.91
CA ASN A 169 -7.33 -13.71 37.14
C ASN A 169 -7.34 -15.15 36.60
N ALA A 170 -8.50 -15.81 36.53
CA ALA A 170 -8.62 -17.16 35.95
C ALA A 170 -8.57 -17.17 34.42
N PHE A 171 -9.10 -16.13 33.76
CA PHE A 171 -9.12 -16.01 32.30
C PHE A 171 -7.94 -15.21 31.72
N SER A 172 -7.28 -14.39 32.54
CA SER A 172 -5.99 -13.81 32.19
C SER A 172 -5.00 -14.96 32.05
N MET A 173 -4.45 -15.17 30.84
CA MET A 173 -3.36 -16.12 30.67
C MET A 173 -2.22 -15.73 31.62
N ASP A 174 -1.62 -16.72 32.28
CA ASP A 174 -0.45 -16.53 33.12
C ASP A 174 0.66 -15.82 32.31
N GLU A 175 1.31 -14.81 32.90
CA GLU A 175 2.40 -14.08 32.26
C GLU A 175 3.50 -15.03 31.76
N SER A 176 3.68 -16.16 32.46
CA SER A 176 4.60 -17.23 32.09
C SER A 176 4.31 -17.88 30.72
N ALA A 177 3.05 -17.85 30.26
CA ALA A 177 2.67 -18.34 28.93
C ALA A 177 3.25 -17.44 27.82
N PHE A 178 3.40 -16.14 28.10
CA PHE A 178 3.98 -15.18 27.18
C PHE A 178 5.50 -15.18 27.21
N GLU A 179 6.14 -15.63 28.28
CA GLU A 179 7.60 -15.73 28.37
C GLU A 179 8.21 -16.58 27.25
N GLN A 180 7.47 -17.60 26.78
CA GLN A 180 7.88 -18.50 25.70
C GLN A 180 7.87 -17.84 24.31
N LEU A 181 7.21 -16.69 24.14
CA LEU A 181 7.25 -15.95 22.89
C LEU A 181 8.66 -15.39 22.68
N PRO A 182 9.25 -15.54 21.48
CA PRO A 182 10.56 -14.96 21.21
C PRO A 182 10.48 -13.43 21.25
N ASN A 183 11.57 -12.78 21.66
CA ASN A 183 11.68 -11.32 21.60
C ASN A 183 11.94 -10.84 20.16
N GLU A 184 12.46 -11.72 19.29
CA GLU A 184 12.77 -11.40 17.91
C GLU A 184 12.22 -12.50 16.97
N PHE A 185 11.64 -12.08 15.86
CA PHE A 185 11.36 -12.96 14.73
C PHE A 185 12.41 -12.77 13.63
N THR A 186 13.02 -13.87 13.22
CA THR A 186 13.98 -13.85 12.10
C THR A 186 13.29 -14.30 10.81
N ALA A 187 13.17 -13.39 9.85
CA ALA A 187 12.75 -13.71 8.49
C ALA A 187 13.97 -14.07 7.63
N ASN A 188 13.96 -15.29 7.09
CA ASN A 188 15.06 -15.79 6.27
C ASN A 188 14.90 -15.36 4.80
N LEU A 189 15.86 -14.59 4.29
CA LEU A 189 15.89 -14.11 2.91
C LEU A 189 16.71 -15.01 1.97
N ASN A 190 17.22 -16.14 2.44
CA ASN A 190 17.97 -17.10 1.60
C ASN A 190 17.09 -17.81 0.58
N ALA A 191 15.77 -17.74 0.72
CA ALA A 191 14.83 -18.14 -0.32
C ALA A 191 14.93 -17.26 -1.58
N ILE A 192 15.45 -16.04 -1.47
CA ILE A 192 15.64 -15.14 -2.62
C ILE A 192 16.93 -15.56 -3.35
N PRO A 193 16.86 -15.91 -4.65
CA PRO A 193 18.06 -16.20 -5.45
C PRO A 193 19.07 -15.06 -5.42
N GLN A 194 20.36 -15.38 -5.55
CA GLN A 194 21.43 -14.37 -5.54
C GLN A 194 21.25 -13.32 -6.65
N GLU A 195 20.75 -13.70 -7.83
CA GLU A 195 20.43 -12.70 -8.87
C GLU A 195 19.32 -11.75 -8.40
N GLY A 196 18.31 -12.27 -7.69
CA GLY A 196 17.23 -11.48 -7.11
C GLY A 196 17.75 -10.48 -6.06
N LYS A 197 18.61 -10.94 -5.15
CA LYS A 197 19.25 -10.07 -4.13
C LYS A 197 20.07 -8.95 -4.79
N TYR A 198 20.83 -9.27 -5.84
CA TYR A 198 21.59 -8.29 -6.60
C TYR A 198 20.68 -7.25 -7.28
N ILE A 199 19.59 -7.69 -7.94
CA ILE A 199 18.64 -6.78 -8.60
C ILE A 199 17.99 -5.86 -7.58
N ILE A 200 17.53 -6.38 -6.44
CA ILE A 200 16.91 -5.59 -5.36
C ILE A 200 17.92 -4.54 -4.87
N GLY A 201 19.15 -4.95 -4.55
CA GLY A 201 20.20 -4.03 -4.12
C GLY A 201 20.54 -2.97 -5.16
N PHE A 202 20.61 -3.35 -6.45
CA PHE A 202 20.85 -2.42 -7.54
C PHE A 202 19.74 -1.38 -7.67
N VAL A 203 18.48 -1.83 -7.65
CA VAL A 203 17.30 -0.95 -7.76
C VAL A 203 17.25 0.04 -6.61
N ILE A 204 17.49 -0.41 -5.37
CA ILE A 204 17.51 0.45 -4.19
C ILE A 204 18.63 1.50 -4.30
N GLN A 205 19.87 1.07 -4.55
CA GLN A 205 21.02 1.97 -4.60
C GLN A 205 20.98 2.95 -5.77
N LYS A 206 20.55 2.47 -6.94
CA LYS A 206 20.58 3.24 -8.19
C LYS A 206 19.23 3.87 -8.51
N ASN A 207 18.26 3.84 -7.59
CA ASN A 207 16.93 4.40 -7.81
C ASN A 207 16.97 5.83 -8.40
N ASN A 208 17.74 6.73 -7.78
CA ASN A 208 17.86 8.11 -8.26
C ASN A 208 18.51 8.21 -9.65
N LEU A 209 19.49 7.36 -9.95
CA LEU A 209 20.12 7.29 -11.27
C LEU A 209 19.11 6.80 -12.32
N ILE A 210 18.36 5.73 -12.02
CA ILE A 210 17.36 5.15 -12.92
C ILE A 210 16.26 6.18 -13.22
N LYS A 211 15.73 6.85 -12.19
CA LYS A 211 14.77 7.96 -12.38
C LYS A 211 15.35 9.06 -13.28
N GLY A 212 16.61 9.45 -13.05
CA GLY A 212 17.31 10.42 -13.88
C GLY A 212 17.42 9.98 -15.34
N VAL A 213 17.70 8.70 -15.60
CA VAL A 213 17.73 8.12 -16.95
C VAL A 213 16.35 8.15 -17.60
N ILE A 214 15.29 7.75 -16.88
CA ILE A 214 13.91 7.79 -17.38
C ILE A 214 13.51 9.22 -17.78
N ILE A 215 13.80 10.20 -16.91
CA ILE A 215 13.56 11.63 -17.20
C ILE A 215 14.44 12.10 -18.38
N GLY A 216 15.69 11.63 -18.47
CA GLY A 216 16.58 11.93 -19.59
C GLY A 216 16.02 11.44 -20.93
N ILE A 217 15.48 10.22 -20.99
CA ILE A 217 14.84 9.66 -22.18
C ILE A 217 13.70 10.57 -22.63
N TYR A 218 12.87 11.06 -21.70
CA TYR A 218 11.82 12.03 -22.02
C TYR A 218 12.36 13.29 -22.72
N PHE A 219 13.39 13.91 -22.16
CA PHE A 219 13.97 15.12 -22.73
C PHE A 219 14.61 14.85 -24.10
N VAL A 220 15.27 13.71 -24.28
CA VAL A 220 15.82 13.31 -25.58
C VAL A 220 14.70 13.19 -26.62
N MET A 221 13.58 12.56 -26.28
CA MET A 221 12.45 12.42 -27.20
C MET A 221 11.83 13.77 -27.57
N LEU A 222 11.65 14.66 -26.59
CA LEU A 222 11.16 16.02 -26.86
C LEU A 222 12.15 16.81 -27.72
N ALA A 223 13.45 16.70 -27.46
CA ALA A 223 14.49 17.33 -28.27
C ALA A 223 14.46 16.81 -29.72
N LEU A 224 14.38 15.49 -29.93
CA LEU A 224 14.24 14.88 -31.26
C LEU A 224 13.00 15.38 -32.00
N LEU A 225 11.88 15.56 -31.28
CA LEU A 225 10.68 16.16 -31.86
C LEU A 225 10.94 17.60 -32.33
N THR A 226 11.56 18.44 -31.48
CA THR A 226 11.88 19.83 -31.87
C THR A 226 12.84 19.92 -33.06
N LEU A 227 13.87 19.07 -33.10
CA LEU A 227 14.83 19.00 -34.20
C LEU A 227 14.17 18.54 -35.50
N THR A 228 13.21 17.61 -35.43
CA THR A 228 12.47 17.15 -36.62
C THR A 228 11.52 18.22 -37.14
N VAL A 229 10.95 19.03 -36.24
CA VAL A 229 10.06 20.17 -36.55
C VAL A 229 10.90 21.43 -36.80
N PHE A 230 11.81 21.42 -37.79
CA PHE A 230 12.47 22.64 -38.30
C PHE A 230 11.42 23.58 -38.93
N LYS A 231 10.73 24.38 -38.12
CA LYS A 231 9.62 25.30 -38.48
C LYS A 231 9.69 26.55 -37.57
N PRO A 232 8.97 27.64 -37.88
CA PRO A 232 8.87 28.79 -36.97
C PRO A 232 8.46 28.32 -35.57
N LEU A 233 9.00 29.00 -34.55
CA LEU A 233 8.86 28.66 -33.13
C LEU A 233 7.43 28.25 -32.74
N LYS A 234 6.41 28.97 -33.26
CA LYS A 234 4.99 28.63 -33.08
C LYS A 234 4.67 27.16 -33.37
N ALA A 235 5.15 26.60 -34.48
CA ALA A 235 4.87 25.21 -34.83
C ALA A 235 5.52 24.25 -33.83
N ILE A 236 6.75 24.52 -33.40
CA ILE A 236 7.45 23.71 -32.39
C ILE A 236 6.63 23.67 -31.09
N PHE A 237 6.17 24.83 -30.63
CA PHE A 237 5.31 24.94 -29.44
C PHE A 237 4.01 24.15 -29.59
N MET A 238 3.33 24.24 -30.75
CA MET A 238 2.07 23.50 -30.98
C MET A 238 2.27 21.97 -31.01
N TRP A 239 3.38 21.50 -31.60
CA TRP A 239 3.69 20.07 -31.65
C TRP A 239 4.08 19.51 -30.28
N LEU A 240 4.90 20.25 -29.52
CA LEU A 240 5.21 19.91 -28.12
C LEU A 240 3.95 19.94 -27.24
N ALA A 241 3.13 20.98 -27.39
CA ALA A 241 1.87 21.11 -26.67
C ALA A 241 0.96 19.91 -26.89
N ASN A 242 0.75 19.51 -28.15
CA ASN A 242 -0.05 18.33 -28.46
C ASN A 242 0.55 17.05 -27.86
N ALA A 243 1.86 16.84 -27.99
CA ALA A 243 2.50 15.64 -27.47
C ALA A 243 2.41 15.53 -25.94
N MET A 244 2.66 16.64 -25.22
CA MET A 244 2.61 16.67 -23.76
C MET A 244 1.18 16.64 -23.22
N PHE A 245 0.26 17.38 -23.84
CA PHE A 245 -1.15 17.39 -23.44
C PHE A 245 -1.79 16.03 -23.64
N TRP A 246 -1.74 15.48 -24.85
CA TRP A 246 -2.37 14.19 -25.14
C TRP A 246 -1.62 13.01 -24.53
N GLY A 247 -0.32 13.13 -24.26
CA GLY A 247 0.44 12.12 -23.52
C GLY A 247 0.17 12.13 -22.01
N GLY A 248 -0.09 13.30 -21.44
CA GLY A 248 -0.41 13.47 -20.03
C GLY A 248 -1.88 13.20 -19.68
N LEU A 249 -2.80 13.45 -20.62
CA LEU A 249 -4.23 13.36 -20.36
C LEU A 249 -4.68 11.96 -19.88
N PRO A 250 -4.31 10.84 -20.53
CA PRO A 250 -4.72 9.51 -20.06
C PRO A 250 -4.19 9.18 -18.65
N LEU A 251 -3.01 9.70 -18.31
CA LEU A 251 -2.42 9.53 -16.98
C LEU A 251 -3.17 10.33 -15.92
N ALA A 252 -3.64 11.54 -16.24
CA ALA A 252 -4.42 12.36 -15.32
C ALA A 252 -5.78 11.72 -14.96
N PHE A 253 -6.31 10.86 -15.84
CA PHE A 253 -7.58 10.16 -15.64
C PHE A 253 -7.42 8.69 -15.24
N ILE A 254 -6.19 8.21 -15.00
CA ILE A 254 -5.94 6.78 -14.77
C ILE A 254 -6.55 6.25 -13.48
N ASN A 255 -6.68 7.09 -12.45
CA ASN A 255 -7.36 6.71 -11.20
C ASN A 255 -8.83 6.35 -11.45
N LEU A 256 -9.52 7.04 -12.36
CA LEU A 256 -10.93 6.76 -12.67
C LEU A 256 -11.12 5.38 -13.31
N THR A 257 -10.14 4.92 -14.09
CA THR A 257 -10.22 3.63 -14.79
C THR A 257 -9.70 2.48 -13.94
N ILE A 258 -8.66 2.69 -13.13
CA ILE A 258 -8.06 1.62 -12.32
C ILE A 258 -8.99 1.20 -11.18
N ASP A 259 -9.56 2.14 -10.42
CA ASP A 259 -10.48 1.82 -9.32
C ASP A 259 -11.69 1.00 -9.80
N GLN A 260 -12.25 1.38 -10.95
CA GLN A 260 -13.37 0.63 -11.57
C GLN A 260 -12.93 -0.72 -12.14
N THR A 261 -11.72 -0.82 -12.68
CA THR A 261 -11.22 -2.08 -13.24
C THR A 261 -10.95 -3.09 -12.15
N ILE A 262 -10.33 -2.68 -11.04
CA ILE A 262 -10.03 -3.57 -9.91
C ILE A 262 -11.33 -4.09 -9.27
N THR A 263 -12.29 -3.20 -9.04
CA THR A 263 -13.58 -3.58 -8.42
C THR A 263 -14.42 -4.52 -9.29
N VAL A 264 -14.27 -4.49 -10.62
CA VAL A 264 -15.09 -5.30 -11.55
C VAL A 264 -14.41 -6.59 -12.02
N VAL A 265 -13.11 -6.54 -12.33
CA VAL A 265 -12.39 -7.67 -12.93
C VAL A 265 -12.06 -8.72 -11.88
N LEU A 266 -11.76 -8.27 -10.68
CA LEU A 266 -11.12 -9.12 -9.68
C LEU A 266 -12.07 -10.12 -9.01
N PRO A 267 -13.32 -9.75 -8.65
CA PRO A 267 -14.33 -10.72 -8.21
C PRO A 267 -14.60 -11.80 -9.27
N LYS A 268 -14.53 -11.45 -10.56
CA LYS A 268 -14.74 -12.39 -11.67
C LYS A 268 -13.58 -13.37 -11.83
N ILE A 269 -12.35 -12.94 -11.53
CA ILE A 269 -11.18 -13.83 -11.56
C ILE A 269 -11.26 -14.82 -10.40
N THR A 270 -11.62 -14.37 -9.19
CA THR A 270 -11.75 -15.23 -8.01
C THR A 270 -12.87 -16.26 -8.16
N GLU A 271 -14.03 -15.86 -8.71
CA GLU A 271 -15.13 -16.78 -9.05
C GLU A 271 -14.68 -17.85 -10.07
N SER A 272 -13.85 -17.48 -11.06
CA SER A 272 -13.40 -18.40 -12.10
C SER A 272 -12.36 -19.44 -11.64
N GLN A 273 -11.66 -19.19 -10.53
CA GLN A 273 -10.58 -20.04 -10.04
C GLN A 273 -10.94 -20.84 -8.77
N GLY A 274 -12.18 -20.70 -8.27
CA GLY A 274 -12.63 -21.44 -7.08
C GLY A 274 -11.85 -21.07 -5.81
N VAL A 275 -11.26 -19.88 -5.77
CA VAL A 275 -10.52 -19.38 -4.60
C VAL A 275 -11.53 -18.74 -3.65
N ASP A 276 -11.40 -19.02 -2.34
CA ASP A 276 -12.21 -18.43 -1.29
C ASP A 276 -12.14 -16.89 -1.38
N ILE A 277 -13.29 -16.29 -1.72
CA ILE A 277 -13.45 -14.86 -1.99
C ILE A 277 -13.01 -14.04 -0.78
N THR A 278 -13.24 -14.57 0.43
CA THR A 278 -12.98 -13.88 1.70
C THR A 278 -11.47 -13.69 1.96
N ALA A 279 -10.67 -14.74 1.75
CA ALA A 279 -9.20 -14.66 1.91
C ALA A 279 -8.54 -13.79 0.83
N VAL A 280 -9.13 -13.74 -0.37
CA VAL A 280 -8.65 -12.87 -1.44
C VAL A 280 -9.02 -11.42 -1.17
N GLN A 281 -10.21 -11.15 -0.65
CA GLN A 281 -10.70 -9.80 -0.41
C GLN A 281 -9.84 -9.03 0.60
N ASP A 282 -9.41 -9.67 1.69
CA ASP A 282 -8.50 -9.08 2.69
C ASP A 282 -7.13 -8.73 2.09
N THR A 283 -6.57 -9.63 1.26
CA THR A 283 -5.30 -9.38 0.55
C THR A 283 -5.46 -8.27 -0.48
N MET A 284 -6.66 -8.13 -1.05
CA MET A 284 -6.96 -7.18 -2.10
C MET A 284 -7.14 -5.76 -1.61
N ASP A 285 -7.74 -5.56 -0.43
CA ASP A 285 -7.83 -4.24 0.18
C ASP A 285 -6.44 -3.66 0.47
N PHE A 286 -5.51 -4.50 0.91
CA PHE A 286 -4.10 -4.13 1.02
C PHE A 286 -3.51 -3.77 -0.35
N ILE A 287 -3.65 -4.62 -1.37
CA ILE A 287 -3.12 -4.36 -2.73
C ILE A 287 -3.72 -3.08 -3.34
N ILE A 288 -4.99 -2.77 -3.09
CA ILE A 288 -5.65 -1.53 -3.54
C ILE A 288 -5.00 -0.29 -2.93
N VAL A 289 -4.73 -0.30 -1.62
CA VAL A 289 -4.00 0.79 -0.95
C VAL A 289 -2.65 1.03 -1.60
N PHE A 290 -1.90 -0.05 -1.90
CA PHE A 290 -0.62 0.10 -2.58
C PHE A 290 -0.77 0.62 -4.01
N MET A 291 -1.71 0.10 -4.79
CA MET A 291 -1.96 0.56 -6.17
C MET A 291 -2.29 2.05 -6.21
N LYS A 292 -3.14 2.53 -5.30
CA LYS A 292 -3.53 3.93 -5.19
C LYS A 292 -2.33 4.88 -5.11
N PHE A 293 -1.29 4.54 -4.34
CA PHE A 293 -0.10 5.39 -4.27
C PHE A 293 0.66 5.53 -5.59
N MET A 294 0.77 4.44 -6.37
CA MET A 294 1.38 4.51 -7.70
C MET A 294 0.50 5.30 -8.66
N THR A 295 -0.80 5.07 -8.65
CA THR A 295 -1.72 5.73 -9.57
C THR A 295 -1.83 7.23 -9.26
N ASP A 296 -1.81 7.63 -7.98
CA ASP A 296 -1.72 9.02 -7.56
C ASP A 296 -0.46 9.71 -8.13
N LYS A 297 0.68 9.02 -8.11
CA LYS A 297 1.90 9.52 -8.76
C LYS A 297 1.77 9.65 -10.26
N MET A 298 1.12 8.68 -10.92
CA MET A 298 0.83 8.78 -12.35
C MET A 298 -0.11 9.95 -12.67
N VAL A 299 -1.12 10.21 -11.83
CA VAL A 299 -2.01 11.37 -11.96
C VAL A 299 -1.24 12.69 -11.82
N VAL A 300 -0.29 12.76 -10.86
CA VAL A 300 0.59 13.93 -10.72
C VAL A 300 1.42 14.14 -11.98
N HIS A 301 2.06 13.09 -12.52
CA HIS A 301 2.80 13.17 -13.79
C HIS A 301 1.90 13.63 -14.94
N GLY A 302 0.70 13.05 -15.05
CA GLY A 302 -0.30 13.40 -16.07
C GLY A 302 -0.74 14.86 -15.97
N THR A 303 -0.99 15.35 -14.76
CA THR A 303 -1.35 16.74 -14.49
C THR A 303 -0.23 17.70 -14.89
N ILE A 304 1.01 17.41 -14.51
CA ILE A 304 2.17 18.24 -14.86
C ILE A 304 2.36 18.28 -16.39
N LEU A 305 2.35 17.13 -17.06
CA LEU A 305 2.53 17.05 -18.50
C LEU A 305 1.41 17.78 -19.25
N SER A 306 0.16 17.59 -18.82
CA SER A 306 -1.00 18.26 -19.42
C SER A 306 -0.96 19.77 -19.20
N GLY A 307 -0.58 20.21 -18.00
CA GLY A 307 -0.44 21.62 -17.66
C GLY A 307 0.67 22.30 -18.47
N VAL A 308 1.84 21.68 -18.59
CA VAL A 308 2.92 22.19 -19.46
C VAL A 308 2.47 22.20 -20.92
N GLY A 309 1.79 21.16 -21.39
CA GLY A 309 1.23 21.10 -22.74
C GLY A 309 0.28 22.27 -23.02
N LEU A 310 -0.63 22.57 -22.08
CA LEU A 310 -1.55 23.70 -22.18
C LEU A 310 -0.82 25.04 -22.17
N ALA A 311 0.18 25.23 -21.31
CA ALA A 311 0.99 26.44 -21.27
C ALA A 311 1.75 26.68 -22.60
N LEU A 312 2.32 25.61 -23.18
CA LEU A 312 2.96 25.66 -24.49
C LEU A 312 1.96 25.96 -25.60
N PHE A 313 0.74 25.43 -25.52
CA PHE A 313 -0.33 25.72 -26.47
C PHE A 313 -0.69 27.20 -26.47
N ILE A 314 -0.97 27.78 -25.28
CA ILE A 314 -1.29 29.20 -25.10
C ILE A 314 -0.14 30.06 -25.62
N THR A 315 1.10 29.73 -25.25
CA THR A 315 2.30 30.44 -25.73
C THR A 315 2.41 30.37 -27.26
N GLY A 316 2.18 29.20 -27.84
CA GLY A 316 2.16 29.00 -29.29
C GLY A 316 1.09 29.83 -30.01
N LEU A 317 -0.08 30.03 -29.39
CA LEU A 317 -1.12 30.91 -29.92
C LEU A 317 -0.70 32.39 -29.89
N LEU A 318 -0.09 32.84 -28.78
CA LEU A 318 0.37 34.21 -28.58
C LEU A 318 1.56 34.59 -29.47
N LEU A 319 2.37 33.61 -29.91
CA LEU A 319 3.43 33.84 -30.88
C LEU A 319 2.83 34.30 -32.23
N LYS A 320 3.06 35.57 -32.59
CA LYS A 320 2.71 36.11 -33.90
C LYS A 320 3.37 35.29 -35.01
N LYS A 321 2.63 35.00 -36.07
CA LYS A 321 3.16 34.34 -37.26
C LYS A 321 4.17 35.28 -37.91
N LYS A 322 5.46 35.11 -37.62
CA LYS A 322 6.53 35.77 -38.39
C LYS A 322 6.53 35.12 -39.78
N ASN A 323 6.12 35.86 -40.80
CA ASN A 323 6.32 35.50 -42.19
C ASN A 323 7.83 35.63 -42.46
N VAL A 324 8.55 34.52 -42.37
CA VAL A 324 9.90 34.35 -42.93
C VAL A 324 9.84 33.15 -43.85
#